data_AF-A0A6N7QB30-F1
#
_entry.id   AF-A0A6N7QB30-F1
#
_cell.length_a   1.000
_cell.length_b   1.000
_cell.length_c   1.000
_cell.angle_alpha   90.00
_cell.angle_beta   90.00
_cell.angle_gamma   90.00
#
_symmetry.space_group_name_H-M   'P 1'
#
loop_
_entity.id
_entity.type
_entity.pdbx_description
1 polymer ?
#
loop_
_entity_poly.entity_id
_entity_poly.type
_entity_poly.pdbx_seq_one_letter_code
_entity_poly.pdbx_strand_id
1 'polypeptide(L)'
;MQASASGAHGSVQRARQWQADGQGNASARSAATRTTAAGGSATRQGSAERNADGSASRQGSASVQRADGASASSSGSLARAADGTLSGSRQSSVDGTQGSYQGSTSVQDGSVVHTGTCTDASGTVVPCRP
;
A
#
# COMPACT_ATOMS: atom_id res chain seq x y z
N MET A 1 5.03 18.94 -6.07
CA MET A 1 6.08 19.20 -5.06
C MET A 1 6.92 17.95 -4.85
N GLN A 2 8.24 18.10 -4.86
CA GLN A 2 9.20 17.05 -4.55
C GLN A 2 10.10 17.51 -3.40
N ALA A 3 10.55 16.57 -2.56
CA ALA A 3 11.49 16.85 -1.47
C ALA A 3 12.39 15.64 -1.26
N SER A 4 13.67 15.89 -1.01
CA SER A 4 14.68 14.88 -0.71
C SER A 4 15.51 15.28 0.50
N ALA A 5 16.02 14.29 1.23
CA ALA A 5 17.00 14.49 2.29
C ALA A 5 17.89 13.25 2.41
N SER A 6 19.14 13.44 2.84
CA SER A 6 20.12 12.37 3.08
C SER A 6 21.02 12.73 4.25
N GLY A 7 21.50 11.72 4.99
CA GLY A 7 22.42 11.91 6.10
C GLY A 7 22.87 10.57 6.71
N ALA A 8 23.42 10.62 7.92
CA ALA A 8 23.98 9.46 8.61
C ALA A 8 22.99 8.28 8.81
N HIS A 9 21.69 8.53 8.71
CA HIS A 9 20.65 7.51 8.87
C HIS A 9 20.07 7.00 7.53
N GLY A 10 20.63 7.44 6.41
CA GLY A 10 20.19 7.08 5.06
C GLY A 10 19.52 8.25 4.32
N SER A 11 18.63 7.94 3.38
CA SER A 11 18.00 8.93 2.50
C SER A 11 16.49 8.76 2.40
N VAL A 12 15.82 9.84 2.05
CA VAL A 12 14.38 9.89 1.77
C VAL A 12 14.12 10.77 0.57
N GLN A 13 13.22 10.31 -0.31
CA GLN A 13 12.65 11.10 -1.39
C GLN A 13 11.13 11.03 -1.30
N ARG A 14 10.45 12.14 -1.53
CA ARG A 14 8.99 12.24 -1.53
C ARG A 14 8.52 13.11 -2.68
N ALA A 15 7.46 12.68 -3.33
CA ALA A 15 6.76 13.47 -4.34
C ALA A 15 5.27 13.52 -4.00
N ARG A 16 4.65 14.67 -4.25
CA ARG A 16 3.20 14.87 -4.19
C ARG A 16 2.74 15.75 -5.33
N GLN A 17 1.65 15.38 -5.96
CA GLN A 17 0.95 16.16 -6.97
C GLN A 17 -0.52 16.17 -6.59
N TRP A 18 -1.16 17.32 -6.78
CA TRP A 18 -2.59 17.48 -6.64
C TRP A 18 -3.06 18.43 -7.74
N GLN A 19 -4.25 18.16 -8.29
CA GLN A 19 -4.91 19.00 -9.28
C GLN A 19 -6.42 18.94 -9.06
N ALA A 20 -7.11 20.04 -9.38
CA ALA A 20 -8.55 20.09 -9.51
C ALA A 20 -8.92 21.02 -10.66
N ASP A 21 -10.03 20.74 -11.33
CA ASP A 21 -10.45 21.43 -12.56
C ASP A 21 -11.53 22.50 -12.32
N GLY A 22 -11.91 22.73 -11.06
CA GLY A 22 -12.98 23.67 -10.69
C GLY A 22 -14.41 23.19 -11.00
N GLN A 23 -14.57 22.02 -11.64
CA GLN A 23 -15.85 21.42 -12.01
C GLN A 23 -16.22 20.24 -11.11
N GLY A 24 -15.45 20.02 -10.04
CA GLY A 24 -15.65 18.96 -9.06
C GLY A 24 -14.74 17.75 -9.25
N ASN A 25 -13.93 17.71 -10.32
CA ASN A 25 -12.93 16.66 -10.48
C ASN A 25 -11.63 17.06 -9.77
N ALA A 26 -11.05 16.10 -9.05
CA ALA A 26 -9.76 16.28 -8.38
C ALA A 26 -8.95 14.99 -8.43
N SER A 27 -7.64 15.10 -8.58
CA SER A 27 -6.74 13.96 -8.47
C SER A 27 -5.50 14.31 -7.66
N ALA A 28 -4.98 13.31 -6.97
CA ALA A 28 -3.79 13.40 -6.15
C ALA A 28 -2.89 12.20 -6.42
N ARG A 29 -1.58 12.42 -6.41
CA ARG A 29 -0.56 11.38 -6.48
C ARG A 29 0.46 11.62 -5.39
N SER A 30 0.93 10.56 -4.75
CA SER A 30 2.02 10.64 -3.79
C SER A 30 2.94 9.45 -3.93
N ALA A 31 4.25 9.68 -3.78
CA ALA A 31 5.24 8.63 -3.71
C ALA A 31 6.28 8.98 -2.64
N ALA A 32 6.87 7.96 -2.03
CA ALA A 32 8.02 8.12 -1.15
C ALA A 32 8.92 6.89 -1.23
N THR A 33 10.22 7.13 -1.23
CA THR A 33 11.25 6.10 -1.11
C THR A 33 12.14 6.46 0.07
N ARG A 34 12.55 5.47 0.85
CA ARG A 34 13.53 5.58 1.92
C ARG A 34 14.57 4.49 1.76
N THR A 35 15.82 4.84 2.00
CA THR A 35 16.92 3.90 2.13
C THR A 35 17.57 4.13 3.49
N THR A 36 17.80 3.09 4.27
CA THR A 36 18.46 3.20 5.58
C THR A 36 19.96 3.06 5.42
N ALA A 37 20.72 3.61 6.37
CA ALA A 37 22.18 3.43 6.40
C ALA A 37 22.59 1.94 6.51
N ALA A 38 21.73 1.10 7.08
CA ALA A 38 21.94 -0.34 7.19
C ALA A 38 21.64 -1.12 5.90
N GLY A 39 21.25 -0.45 4.80
CA GLY A 39 21.01 -1.08 3.49
C GLY A 39 19.58 -1.55 3.23
N GLY A 40 18.64 -1.30 4.16
CA GLY A 40 17.22 -1.55 3.93
C GLY A 40 16.57 -0.44 3.09
N SER A 41 15.47 -0.75 2.40
CA SER A 41 14.67 0.24 1.68
C SER A 41 13.17 0.07 1.92
N ALA A 42 12.43 1.17 1.73
CA ALA A 42 10.99 1.17 1.78
C ALA A 42 10.44 2.12 0.71
N THR A 43 9.43 1.68 -0.02
CA THR A 43 8.72 2.49 -1.00
C THR A 43 7.24 2.55 -0.68
N ARG A 44 6.60 3.66 -1.04
CA ARG A 44 5.14 3.76 -1.11
C ARG A 44 4.75 4.63 -2.27
N GLN A 45 3.65 4.30 -2.91
CA GLN A 45 3.03 5.13 -3.93
C GLN A 45 1.51 5.01 -3.85
N GLY A 46 0.81 6.04 -4.32
CA GLY A 46 -0.63 5.97 -4.43
C GLY A 46 -1.22 7.16 -5.16
N SER A 47 -2.41 6.93 -5.68
CA SER A 47 -3.25 7.95 -6.30
C SER A 47 -4.63 7.96 -5.65
N ALA A 48 -5.28 9.11 -5.72
CA ALA A 48 -6.67 9.28 -5.36
C ALA A 48 -7.34 10.18 -6.38
N GLU A 49 -8.60 9.92 -6.66
CA GLU A 49 -9.43 10.66 -7.61
C GLU A 49 -10.80 10.90 -6.99
N ARG A 50 -11.39 12.05 -7.31
CA ARG A 50 -12.77 12.40 -7.02
C ARG A 50 -13.35 12.96 -8.30
N ASN A 51 -14.55 12.54 -8.65
CA ASN A 51 -15.26 12.99 -9.83
C ASN A 51 -16.38 13.97 -9.45
N ALA A 52 -16.83 14.72 -10.44
CA ALA A 52 -17.93 15.68 -10.30
C ALA A 52 -19.25 15.04 -9.85
N ASP A 53 -19.50 13.78 -10.25
CA ASP A 53 -20.69 13.00 -9.89
C ASP A 53 -20.70 12.52 -8.42
N GLY A 54 -19.63 12.80 -7.66
CA GLY A 54 -19.49 12.39 -6.26
C GLY A 54 -18.79 11.05 -6.05
N SER A 55 -18.50 10.30 -7.12
CA SER A 55 -17.68 9.10 -7.04
C SER A 55 -16.23 9.45 -6.68
N ALA A 56 -15.55 8.53 -6.00
CA ALA A 56 -14.16 8.71 -5.59
C ALA A 56 -13.42 7.38 -5.54
N SER A 57 -12.14 7.39 -5.85
CA SER A 57 -11.29 6.20 -5.79
C SER A 57 -9.94 6.53 -5.16
N ARG A 58 -9.30 5.52 -4.59
CA ARG A 58 -7.89 5.57 -4.20
C ARG A 58 -7.25 4.22 -4.44
N GLN A 59 -5.99 4.25 -4.82
CA GLN A 59 -5.17 3.05 -4.96
C GLN A 59 -3.75 3.34 -4.52
N GLY A 60 -3.03 2.31 -4.10
CA GLY A 60 -1.64 2.47 -3.75
C GLY A 60 -0.98 1.17 -3.38
N SER A 61 0.34 1.24 -3.29
CA SER A 61 1.18 0.15 -2.84
C SER A 61 2.27 0.66 -1.90
N ALA A 62 2.78 -0.23 -1.08
CA ALA A 62 3.96 -0.04 -0.26
C ALA A 62 4.79 -1.32 -0.28
N SER A 63 6.10 -1.18 -0.24
CA SER A 63 7.03 -2.29 -0.09
C SER A 63 8.12 -1.92 0.91
N VAL A 64 8.66 -2.92 1.59
CA VAL A 64 9.83 -2.82 2.45
C VAL A 64 10.72 -3.99 2.12
N GLN A 65 12.02 -3.72 1.98
CA GLN A 65 13.07 -4.70 1.82
C GLN A 65 14.11 -4.43 2.91
N ARG A 66 14.37 -5.40 3.77
CA ARG A 66 15.41 -5.30 4.78
C ARG A 66 16.75 -5.74 4.21
N ALA A 67 17.83 -5.34 4.88
CA ALA A 67 19.19 -5.71 4.50
C ALA A 67 19.45 -7.22 4.63
N ASP A 68 18.69 -7.92 5.49
CA ASP A 68 18.77 -9.37 5.67
C ASP A 68 17.88 -10.18 4.70
N GLY A 69 17.36 -9.52 3.66
CA GLY A 69 16.56 -10.16 2.62
C GLY A 69 15.08 -10.34 2.94
N ALA A 70 14.65 -10.11 4.19
CA ALA A 70 13.23 -10.13 4.53
C ALA A 70 12.49 -8.96 3.85
N SER A 71 11.28 -9.20 3.40
CA SER A 71 10.48 -8.21 2.70
C SER A 71 9.02 -8.24 3.10
N ALA A 72 8.34 -7.12 2.87
CA ALA A 72 6.91 -7.02 3.02
C ALA A 72 6.36 -6.13 1.91
N SER A 73 5.16 -6.43 1.44
CA SER A 73 4.45 -5.58 0.49
C SER A 73 2.98 -5.50 0.82
N SER A 74 2.34 -4.41 0.41
CA SER A 74 0.89 -4.32 0.41
C SER A 74 0.44 -3.42 -0.72
N SER A 75 -0.57 -3.85 -1.46
CA SER A 75 -1.23 -3.08 -2.50
C SER A 75 -2.73 -3.13 -2.31
N GLY A 76 -3.44 -2.12 -2.79
CA GLY A 76 -4.89 -2.14 -2.72
C GLY A 76 -5.55 -0.91 -3.28
N SER A 77 -6.86 -1.00 -3.41
CA SER A 77 -7.75 0.02 -3.92
C SER A 77 -9.03 0.10 -3.10
N LEU A 78 -9.66 1.27 -3.13
CA LEU A 78 -10.99 1.51 -2.59
C LEU A 78 -11.68 2.51 -3.50
N ALA A 79 -12.92 2.23 -3.88
CA ALA A 79 -13.77 3.07 -4.68
C ALA A 79 -15.13 3.24 -4.00
N ARG A 80 -15.70 4.42 -4.19
CA ARG A 80 -17.08 4.77 -3.86
C ARG A 80 -17.73 5.26 -5.14
N ALA A 81 -18.82 4.61 -5.56
CA ALA A 81 -19.62 5.07 -6.69
C ALA A 81 -20.52 6.25 -6.27
N ALA A 82 -21.09 6.93 -7.27
CA ALA A 82 -21.93 8.12 -7.05
C ALA A 82 -23.20 7.83 -6.20
N ASP A 83 -23.70 6.60 -6.26
CA ASP A 83 -24.82 6.08 -5.47
C ASP A 83 -24.43 5.72 -4.02
N GLY A 84 -23.14 5.80 -3.67
CA GLY A 84 -22.60 5.46 -2.36
C GLY A 84 -22.08 4.03 -2.22
N THR A 85 -22.26 3.17 -3.23
CA THR A 85 -21.75 1.79 -3.29
C THR A 85 -20.23 1.78 -3.07
N LEU A 86 -19.74 0.92 -2.17
CA LEU A 86 -18.32 0.84 -1.78
C LEU A 86 -17.72 -0.48 -2.24
N SER A 87 -16.62 -0.41 -2.99
CA SER A 87 -15.86 -1.60 -3.40
C SER A 87 -14.36 -1.40 -3.19
N GLY A 88 -13.65 -2.45 -2.83
CA GLY A 88 -12.21 -2.33 -2.63
C GLY A 88 -11.53 -3.66 -2.37
N SER A 89 -10.21 -3.65 -2.48
CA SER A 89 -9.42 -4.80 -2.13
C SER A 89 -8.05 -4.39 -1.61
N ARG A 90 -7.43 -5.25 -0.82
CA ARG A 90 -6.05 -5.14 -0.39
C ARG A 90 -5.41 -6.51 -0.41
N GLN A 91 -4.19 -6.59 -0.91
CA GLN A 91 -3.30 -7.73 -0.77
C GLN A 91 -2.11 -7.31 0.07
N SER A 92 -1.62 -8.22 0.92
CA SER A 92 -0.46 -8.01 1.77
C SER A 92 0.39 -9.26 1.76
N SER A 93 1.69 -9.11 1.55
CA SER A 93 2.68 -10.18 1.63
C SER A 93 3.75 -9.85 2.65
N VAL A 94 4.25 -10.87 3.34
CA VAL A 94 5.47 -10.80 4.14
C VAL A 94 6.27 -12.04 3.82
N ASP A 95 7.54 -11.86 3.50
CA ASP A 95 8.48 -12.95 3.25
C ASP A 95 9.67 -12.75 4.19
N GLY A 96 9.85 -13.67 5.13
CA GLY A 96 10.88 -13.61 6.14
C GLY A 96 11.59 -14.93 6.34
N THR A 97 12.68 -14.90 7.10
CA THR A 97 13.48 -16.10 7.42
C THR A 97 12.75 -17.11 8.29
N GLN A 98 11.71 -16.67 9.02
CA GLN A 98 10.90 -17.53 9.89
C GLN A 98 9.64 -18.06 9.22
N GLY A 99 9.38 -17.67 7.96
CA GLY A 99 8.17 -18.01 7.24
C GLY A 99 7.61 -16.83 6.46
N SER A 100 6.44 -17.05 5.84
CA SER A 100 5.76 -16.04 5.03
C SER A 100 4.30 -15.88 5.43
N TYR A 101 3.72 -14.75 5.02
CA TYR A 101 2.30 -14.47 5.13
C TYR A 101 1.79 -13.93 3.81
N GLN A 102 0.62 -14.40 3.40
CA GLN A 102 -0.15 -13.88 2.28
C GLN A 102 -1.57 -13.61 2.72
N GLY A 103 -1.96 -12.35 2.71
CA GLY A 103 -3.28 -11.89 3.10
C GLY A 103 -4.01 -11.19 1.97
N SER A 104 -5.32 -11.38 1.90
CA SER A 104 -6.19 -10.58 1.06
C SER A 104 -7.43 -10.12 1.82
N THR A 105 -7.87 -8.90 1.55
CA THR A 105 -9.10 -8.32 2.09
C THR A 105 -9.90 -7.77 0.93
N SER A 106 -11.18 -8.08 0.85
CA SER A 106 -12.12 -7.47 -0.09
C SER A 106 -13.24 -6.77 0.68
N VAL A 107 -13.65 -5.61 0.16
CA VAL A 107 -14.78 -4.84 0.65
C VAL A 107 -15.79 -4.74 -0.47
N GLN A 108 -17.05 -5.06 -0.18
CA GLN A 108 -18.17 -4.86 -1.09
C GLN A 108 -19.41 -4.50 -0.27
N ASP A 109 -19.86 -3.26 -0.38
CA ASP A 109 -21.13 -2.75 0.16
C ASP A 109 -21.38 -3.12 1.63
N GLY A 110 -20.40 -2.81 2.47
CA GLY A 110 -20.45 -3.08 3.91
C GLY A 110 -20.02 -4.49 4.32
N SER A 111 -19.89 -5.42 3.36
CA SER A 111 -19.28 -6.73 3.59
C SER A 111 -17.76 -6.63 3.51
N VAL A 112 -17.08 -7.23 4.48
CA VAL A 112 -15.62 -7.34 4.52
C VAL A 112 -15.26 -8.81 4.63
N VAL A 113 -14.49 -9.30 3.66
CA VAL A 113 -13.94 -10.66 3.68
C VAL A 113 -12.43 -10.56 3.77
N HIS A 114 -11.84 -11.32 4.70
CA HIS A 114 -10.40 -11.41 4.87
C HIS A 114 -9.95 -12.86 4.83
N THR A 115 -8.90 -13.14 4.06
CA THR A 115 -8.22 -14.43 4.01
C THR A 115 -6.73 -14.23 4.28
N GLY A 116 -6.11 -15.21 4.91
CA GLY A 116 -4.71 -15.18 5.28
C GLY A 116 -4.12 -16.58 5.31
N THR A 117 -2.96 -16.74 4.69
CA THR A 117 -2.18 -17.99 4.71
C THR A 117 -0.81 -17.68 5.29
N CYS A 118 -0.40 -18.47 6.29
CA CYS A 118 0.93 -18.38 6.88
C CYS A 118 1.71 -19.65 6.56
N THR A 119 3.00 -19.51 6.28
CA THR A 119 3.93 -20.63 6.19
C THR A 119 5.03 -20.45 7.22
N ASP A 120 5.59 -21.56 7.72
CA ASP A 120 6.80 -21.53 8.53
C ASP A 120 8.08 -21.51 7.67
N ALA A 121 9.25 -21.52 8.30
CA ALA A 121 10.55 -21.52 7.61
C ALA A 121 10.77 -22.75 6.70
N SER A 122 10.03 -23.84 6.90
CA SER A 122 10.09 -25.05 6.05
C SER A 122 9.16 -24.96 4.83
N GLY A 123 8.33 -23.92 4.74
CA GLY A 123 7.31 -23.76 3.70
C GLY A 123 5.99 -24.50 4.02
N THR A 124 5.84 -25.04 5.23
CA THR A 124 4.61 -25.74 5.64
C THR A 124 3.54 -24.72 6.02
N VAL A 125 2.31 -24.90 5.55
CA VAL A 125 1.18 -24.05 5.93
C VAL A 125 0.86 -24.27 7.42
N VAL A 126 0.86 -23.18 8.17
CA VAL A 126 0.61 -23.17 9.62
C VAL A 126 -0.47 -22.15 9.97
N PRO A 127 -1.14 -22.29 11.14
CA PRO A 127 -2.04 -21.26 11.62
C PRO A 127 -1.34 -19.90 11.71
N CYS A 128 -1.97 -18.86 11.18
CA CYS A 128 -1.49 -17.51 11.36
C CYS A 128 -1.54 -17.11 12.83
N ARG A 129 -0.44 -16.55 13.34
CA ARG A 129 -0.34 -16.06 14.71
C ARG A 129 -0.66 -14.55 14.74
N PRO A 130 -1.49 -14.08 15.68
CA PRO A 130 -1.82 -12.67 15.83
C PRO A 130 -0.62 -11.82 16.29
#